data_AF-A0AAX6N2Q4-F1
#
_entry.id   AF-A0AAX6N2Q4-F1
#
_cell.length_a   1.000
_cell.length_b   1.000
_cell.length_c   1.000
_cell.angle_alpha   90.00
_cell.angle_beta   90.00
_cell.angle_gamma   90.00
#
_symmetry.space_group_name_H-M   'P 1'
#
loop_
_entity.id
_entity.type
_entity.pdbx_description
1 polymer ?
#
loop_
_entity_poly.entity_id
_entity_poly.type
_entity_poly.pdbx_seq_one_letter_code
_entity_poly.pdbx_strand_id
1 'polypeptide(L)' 'MKPFYRFLLTFTFFFISNLIVNSFFKHNLNILTAFSVAFGSAFGLFLVEIYAIKKLFKDVKDE' A
#
# COMPACT_ATOMS: atom_id res chain seq x y z
N MET A 1 -1.37 15.23 -2.22
CA MET A 1 -2.03 14.31 -3.18
C MET A 1 -3.25 13.70 -2.49
N LYS A 2 -4.36 13.43 -3.20
CA LYS A 2 -5.49 12.71 -2.57
C LYS A 2 -4.98 11.36 -2.06
N PRO A 3 -5.42 10.87 -0.88
CA PRO A 3 -4.87 9.67 -0.25
C PRO A 3 -4.98 8.44 -1.16
N PHE A 4 -5.98 8.42 -2.06
CA PHE A 4 -6.10 7.40 -3.11
C PHE A 4 -4.93 7.37 -4.12
N TYR A 5 -4.39 8.52 -4.54
CA TYR A 5 -3.22 8.54 -5.43
C TYR A 5 -1.97 8.01 -4.73
N ARG A 6 -1.83 8.33 -3.44
CA ARG A 6 -0.72 7.83 -2.61
C ARG A 6 -0.82 6.31 -2.45
N PHE A 7 -2.03 5.79 -2.25
CA PHE A 7 -2.29 4.35 -2.27
C PHE A 7 -1.89 3.73 -3.60
N LEU A 8 -2.33 4.26 -4.75
CA LEU A 8 -1.99 3.73 -6.06
C LEU A 8 -0.47 3.71 -6.33
N LEU A 9 0.23 4.79 -5.98
CA LEU A 9 1.69 4.85 -6.11
C LEU A 9 2.39 3.81 -5.23
N THR A 10 1.97 3.70 -3.96
CA THR A 10 2.54 2.74 -3.01
C THR A 10 2.28 1.30 -3.45
N PHE A 11 1.06 1.01 -3.89
CA PHE A 11 0.66 -0.28 -4.44
C PHE A 11 1.50 -0.62 -5.69
N THR A 12 1.61 0.32 -6.63
CA THR A 12 2.33 0.11 -7.90
C THR A 12 3.81 -0.13 -7.63
N PHE A 13 4.42 0.65 -6.73
CA PHE A 13 5.80 0.46 -6.32
C PHE A 13 6.03 -0.93 -5.73
N PHE A 14 5.23 -1.34 -4.74
CA PHE A 14 5.35 -2.67 -4.15
C PHE A 14 5.08 -3.79 -5.15
N PHE A 15 4.10 -3.64 -6.03
CA PHE A 15 3.75 -4.65 -7.01
C PHE A 15 4.88 -4.86 -8.02
N ILE A 16 5.44 -3.77 -8.58
CA ILE A 16 6.54 -3.84 -9.54
C ILE A 16 7.80 -4.41 -8.86
N SER A 17 8.17 -3.93 -7.67
CA SER A 17 9.32 -4.47 -6.94
C SER A 17 9.19 -5.97 -6.66
N ASN A 18 7.99 -6.43 -6.29
CA ASN A 18 7.75 -7.83 -5.97
C ASN A 18 7.72 -8.72 -7.23
N LEU A 19 7.25 -8.19 -8.36
CA LEU A 19 7.35 -8.83 -9.68
C LEU A 19 8.80 -8.97 -10.15
N ILE A 20 9.61 -7.92 -9.99
CA ILE A 20 11.03 -7.95 -10.34
C ILE A 20 11.73 -9.05 -9.53
N VAL A 21 11.53 -9.09 -8.21
CA VAL A 21 12.11 -10.13 -7.35
C VAL A 21 11.59 -11.52 -7.73
N ASN A 22 10.29 -11.69 -7.98
CA ASN A 22 9.78 -12.98 -8.44
C ASN A 22 10.43 -13.43 -9.75
N SER A 23 10.62 -12.51 -10.70
CA SER A 23 11.19 -12.82 -12.00
C SER A 23 12.66 -13.23 -11.91
N PHE A 24 13.42 -12.71 -10.94
CA PHE A 24 14.83 -13.07 -10.76
C PHE A 24 15.02 -14.36 -9.97
N PHE A 25 14.18 -14.61 -8.95
CA PHE A 25 14.43 -15.67 -7.98
C PHE A 25 13.51 -16.90 -8.14
N LYS A 26 12.43 -16.82 -8.91
CA LYS A 26 11.48 -17.92 -9.08
C LYS A 26 11.41 -18.38 -10.52
N HIS A 27 11.27 -19.70 -10.69
CA HIS A 27 11.06 -20.30 -12.00
C HIS A 27 9.72 -19.89 -12.62
N ASN A 28 8.69 -19.70 -11.79
CA ASN A 28 7.37 -19.24 -12.19
C ASN A 28 7.09 -17.85 -11.63
N LEU A 29 6.53 -16.99 -12.48
CA LEU A 29 6.19 -15.63 -12.14
C LEU A 29 4.85 -15.63 -11.39
N ASN A 30 4.89 -15.59 -10.06
CA ASN A 30 3.69 -15.70 -9.21
C ASN A 30 2.97 -14.35 -9.09
N ILE A 31 2.27 -13.96 -10.16
CA ILE A 31 1.55 -12.67 -10.27
C ILE A 31 0.55 -12.49 -9.13
N LEU A 32 -0.26 -13.53 -8.84
CA LEU A 32 -1.31 -13.45 -7.82
C LEU A 32 -0.72 -13.19 -6.43
N THR A 33 0.37 -13.88 -6.08
CA THR A 33 1.05 -13.66 -4.79
C THR A 33 1.65 -12.25 -4.71
N ALA A 34 2.31 -11.80 -5.78
CA ALA A 34 2.88 -10.46 -5.84
C ALA A 34 1.80 -9.37 -5.68
N PHE A 35 0.65 -9.56 -6.34
CA PHE A 35 -0.51 -8.68 -6.25
C PHE A 35 -1.06 -8.63 -4.82
N SER A 36 -1.36 -9.79 -4.23
CA SER A 36 -1.98 -9.86 -2.90
C SER A 36 -1.10 -9.24 -1.81
N VAL A 37 0.22 -9.46 -1.87
CA VAL A 37 1.18 -8.86 -0.93
C VAL A 37 1.24 -7.34 -1.09
N ALA A 38 1.34 -6.86 -2.33
CA ALA A 38 1.39 -5.43 -2.62
C ALA A 38 0.08 -4.72 -2.21
N PHE A 39 -1.07 -5.33 -2.51
CA PHE A 39 -2.38 -4.83 -2.13
C PHE A 39 -2.55 -4.77 -0.62
N GLY A 40 -2.28 -5.88 0.09
CA GLY A 40 -2.40 -5.93 1.55
C GLY A 40 -1.51 -4.91 2.25
N SER A 41 -0.26 -4.77 1.80
CA SER A 41 0.71 -3.81 2.38
C SER A 41 0.29 -2.36 2.14
N ALA A 42 -0.06 -2.01 0.89
CA ALA A 42 -0.50 -0.66 0.54
C ALA A 42 -1.84 -0.31 1.22
N PHE A 43 -2.75 -1.27 1.34
CA PHE A 43 -4.04 -1.07 1.97
C PHE A 43 -3.91 -0.86 3.49
N GLY A 44 -3.04 -1.63 4.15
CA GLY A 44 -2.71 -1.42 5.57
C GLY A 44 -2.19 -0.02 5.84
N LEU A 45 -1.24 0.47 5.02
CA LEU A 45 -0.72 1.84 5.13
C LEU A 45 -1.81 2.90 4.91
N PHE A 46 -2.68 2.69 3.92
CA PHE A 46 -3.79 3.59 3.64
C PHE A 46 -4.80 3.67 4.80
N LEU A 47 -5.11 2.54 5.44
CA LEU A 47 -5.97 2.51 6.62
C LEU A 47 -5.35 3.27 7.80
N VAL A 48 -4.04 3.08 8.05
CA VAL A 48 -3.31 3.80 9.10
C VAL A 48 -3.31 5.31 8.82
N GLU A 49 -3.11 5.72 7.57
CA GLU A 49 -3.16 7.13 7.17
C GLU A 49 -4.54 7.74 7.42
N ILE A 50 -5.62 7.05 7.03
CA ILE A 50 -7.00 7.50 7.32
C ILE A 50 -7.25 7.59 8.82
N TYR A 51 -6.83 6.58 9.58
CA TYR A 51 -7.03 6.54 11.02
C TYR A 51 -6.29 7.69 11.72
N ALA A 52 -5.03 7.92 11.35
CA ALA A 52 -4.21 9.00 11.89
C ALA A 52 -4.82 10.38 11.59
N ILE A 53 -5.27 10.60 10.35
CA ILE A 53 -5.95 11.84 9.94
C ILE A 53 -7.23 12.04 10.77
N LYS A 54 -8.09 11.03 10.86
CA LYS A 54 -9.33 11.11 11.65
C LYS A 54 -9.06 11.41 13.12
N LYS A 55 -8.02 10.81 13.70
CA LYS A 55 -7.61 11.07 15.08
C LYS A 55 -7.14 12.50 15.27
N LEU A 56 -6.28 12.98 14.38
CA LEU A 56 -5.75 14.35 14.43
C LEU A 56 -6.86 15.41 14.33
N PHE A 57 -7.84 15.22 13.44
CA PHE A 57 -8.98 16.12 13.32
C PHE A 57 -9.94 16.07 14.51
N LYS A 58 -9.98 14.94 15.23
CA LYS A 58 -10.75 14.83 16.47
C LYS A 58 -10.07 15.62 17.60
N ASP A 59 -8.76 15.42 17.80
CA ASP A 59 -8.00 16.13 18.82
C ASP A 59 -8.05 17.66 18.62
N VAL A 60 -7.93 18.16 17.38
CA VAL A 60 -8.03 19.62 17.08
C VAL A 60 -9.42 20.21 17.34
N LYS A 61 -10.48 19.39 17.32
CA LYS A 61 -11.86 19.85 17.56
C LYS A 61 -12.20 19.93 19.05
N ASP A 62 -11.47 19.19 19.88
CA ASP A 62 -11.69 19.09 21.32
C ASP A 62 -10.84 20.11 22.12
N GLU A 63 -10.00 20.93 21.46
CA GLU A 63 -9.30 22.13 21.98
C GLU A 63 -10.06 23.43 21.68
#